data_AF-C0BA25-F1
#
_entry.id   AF-C0BA25-F1
#
_cell.length_a   1.000
_cell.length_b   1.000
_cell.length_c   1.000
_cell.angle_alpha   90.00
_cell.angle_beta   90.00
_cell.angle_gamma   90.00
#
_symmetry.space_group_name_H-M   'P 1'
#
loop_
_entity.id
_entity.type
_entity.pdbx_description
1 polymer ?
#
loop_
_entity_poly.entity_id
_entity_poly.type
_entity_poly.pdbx_seq_one_letter_code
_entity_poly.pdbx_strand_id
1 'polypeptide(L)'
;MKEIRPDHYKQTSLECFSVMKLFLGKRGFVAFCMGNVFKYLWRHEAKNGQEDVDKAGTYLMQLNDMKKHGELAKSDERKLESLMELYRKESEKYAQS
;
A
#
# COMPACT_ATOMS: atom_id res chain seq x y z
N MET A 1 -12.20 4.10 13.79
CA MET A 1 -10.89 4.56 13.30
C MET A 1 -11.07 5.90 12.61
N LYS A 2 -10.37 6.95 13.06
CA LYS A 2 -10.42 8.28 12.46
C LYS A 2 -9.51 8.26 11.23
N GLU A 3 -10.05 8.50 10.04
CA GLU A 3 -9.24 8.62 8.83
C GLU A 3 -8.24 9.78 8.98
N ILE A 4 -6.95 9.46 9.10
CA ILE A 4 -5.88 10.45 9.09
C ILE A 4 -5.62 10.81 7.62
N ARG A 5 -6.33 11.81 7.11
CA ARG A 5 -6.12 12.42 5.78
C ARG A 5 -5.67 13.87 5.94
N PRO A 6 -4.37 14.20 5.75
CA PRO A 6 -3.86 15.57 5.83
C PRO A 6 -4.58 16.51 4.85
N ASP A 7 -4.79 17.77 5.24
CA ASP A 7 -5.65 18.70 4.49
C ASP A 7 -5.17 19.03 3.07
N HIS A 8 -3.87 18.92 2.79
CA HIS A 8 -3.33 19.13 1.44
C HIS A 8 -3.72 18.03 0.44
N TYR A 9 -4.27 16.89 0.90
CA TYR A 9 -4.86 15.87 0.01
C TYR A 9 -6.36 16.11 -0.27
N LYS A 10 -7.02 17.05 0.41
CA LYS A 10 -8.45 17.33 0.26
C LYS A 10 -8.77 18.39 -0.80
N GLN A 11 -7.76 18.91 -1.50
CA GLN A 11 -7.89 20.10 -2.37
C GLN A 11 -8.41 19.81 -3.78
N THR A 12 -8.71 18.57 -4.14
CA THR A 12 -9.21 18.22 -5.48
C THR A 12 -10.37 17.24 -5.39
N SER A 13 -11.25 17.22 -6.41
CA SER A 13 -12.36 16.25 -6.53
C SER A 13 -11.90 14.81 -6.75
N LEU A 14 -10.60 14.59 -7.00
CA LEU A 14 -9.99 13.29 -7.24
C LEU A 14 -9.06 12.90 -6.09
N GLU A 15 -9.20 11.67 -5.63
CA GLU A 15 -8.24 11.07 -4.69
C GLU A 15 -6.84 10.97 -5.32
N CYS A 16 -5.80 11.25 -4.53
CA CYS A 16 -4.41 11.27 -5.02
C CYS A 16 -4.01 9.96 -5.72
N PHE A 17 -4.40 8.80 -5.17
CA PHE A 17 -4.18 7.50 -5.81
C PHE A 17 -4.84 7.37 -7.18
N SER A 18 -6.04 7.94 -7.37
CA SER A 18 -6.73 7.93 -8.66
C SER A 18 -5.96 8.74 -9.70
N VAL A 19 -5.48 9.93 -9.33
CA VAL A 19 -4.63 10.77 -10.19
C VAL A 19 -3.32 10.05 -10.52
N MET A 20 -2.69 9.42 -9.52
CA MET A 20 -1.47 8.64 -9.71
C MET A 20 -1.67 7.46 -10.66
N LYS A 21 -2.79 6.73 -10.54
CA LYS A 21 -3.12 5.61 -11.41
C LYS A 21 -3.35 6.06 -12.86
N LEU A 22 -3.98 7.21 -13.06
CA LEU A 22 -4.14 7.82 -14.39
C LEU A 22 -2.77 8.21 -14.97
N PHE A 23 -1.93 8.88 -14.19
CA PHE A 23 -0.63 9.38 -14.65
C PHE A 23 0.37 8.25 -14.96
N LEU A 24 0.48 7.26 -14.07
CA LEU A 24 1.45 6.15 -14.19
C LEU A 24 0.93 5.01 -15.09
N GLY A 25 -0.37 4.99 -15.37
CA GLY A 25 -1.05 3.83 -15.94
C GLY A 25 -1.08 2.63 -14.99
N LYS A 26 -1.83 1.58 -15.37
CA LYS A 26 -2.07 0.40 -14.51
C LYS A 26 -0.77 -0.26 -14.04
N ARG A 27 0.15 -0.55 -14.97
CA ARG A 27 1.42 -1.24 -14.65
C ARG A 27 2.34 -0.39 -13.76
N GLY A 28 2.45 0.91 -14.06
CA GLY A 28 3.26 1.84 -13.27
C GLY A 28 2.70 2.01 -11.85
N PHE A 29 1.38 2.11 -11.73
CA PHE A 29 0.71 2.19 -10.43
C PHE A 29 0.91 0.93 -9.58
N VAL A 30 0.78 -0.26 -10.16
CA VAL A 30 1.06 -1.53 -9.45
C VAL A 30 2.50 -1.58 -8.95
N ALA A 31 3.47 -1.25 -9.81
CA ALA A 31 4.88 -1.22 -9.41
C ALA A 31 5.15 -0.20 -8.29
N PHE A 32 4.55 0.98 -8.39
CA PHE A 32 4.63 2.02 -7.36
C PHE A 32 4.06 1.53 -6.02
N CYS A 33 2.88 0.93 -6.01
CA CYS A 33 2.28 0.40 -4.79
C CYS A 33 3.14 -0.71 -4.17
N MET A 34 3.57 -1.70 -4.96
CA MET A 34 4.44 -2.79 -4.48
C MET A 34 5.75 -2.26 -3.89
N GLY A 35 6.40 -1.31 -4.56
CA GLY A 35 7.63 -0.69 -4.07
C GLY A 35 7.40 0.05 -2.75
N ASN A 36 6.26 0.72 -2.59
CA ASN A 36 5.92 1.37 -1.33
C ASN A 36 5.66 0.36 -0.21
N VAL A 37 4.91 -0.72 -0.46
CA VAL A 37 4.71 -1.80 0.52
C VAL A 37 6.06 -2.30 1.01
N PHE A 38 6.95 -2.70 0.10
CA PHE A 38 8.30 -3.14 0.44
C PHE A 38 9.08 -2.09 1.24
N LYS A 39 9.12 -0.84 0.76
CA LYS A 39 9.84 0.26 1.41
C LYS A 39 9.40 0.45 2.87
N TYR A 40 8.10 0.42 3.13
CA TYR A 40 7.57 0.63 4.48
C TYR A 40 7.81 -0.59 5.38
N LEU A 41 7.61 -1.81 4.86
CA LEU A 41 7.94 -3.06 5.58
C LEU A 41 9.45 -3.26 5.80
N TRP A 42 10.31 -2.60 5.04
CA TRP A 42 11.75 -2.63 5.27
C TRP A 42 12.19 -1.64 6.35
N ARG A 43 11.62 -0.42 6.34
CA ARG A 43 12.16 0.70 7.13
C ARG A 43 11.50 0.88 8.50
N HIS A 44 10.40 0.17 8.79
CA HIS A 44 9.59 0.44 9.98
C HIS A 44 10.40 0.32 11.28
N GLU A 45 11.22 -0.73 11.45
CA GLU A 45 12.00 -0.95 12.67
C GLU A 45 13.01 0.18 12.93
N ALA A 46 13.57 0.76 11.87
CA ALA A 46 14.60 1.79 11.96
C ALA A 46 14.06 3.23 11.97
N LYS A 47 12.75 3.43 11.79
CA LYS A 47 12.20 4.79 11.60
C LYS A 47 10.88 5.05 12.31
N ASN A 48 9.73 4.60 11.78
CA ASN A 48 8.42 5.02 12.31
C ASN A 48 7.59 3.88 12.95
N GLY A 49 8.15 2.68 13.10
CA GLY A 49 7.45 1.54 13.71
C GLY A 49 6.08 1.25 13.06
N GLN A 50 5.05 1.09 13.89
CA GLN A 50 3.69 0.76 13.47
C GLN A 50 3.14 1.69 12.37
N GLU A 51 3.48 2.99 12.39
CA GLU A 51 2.97 3.93 11.38
C GLU A 51 3.41 3.55 9.96
N ASP A 52 4.62 3.01 9.79
CA ASP A 52 5.08 2.53 8.50
C ASP A 52 4.39 1.22 8.10
N VAL A 53 4.15 0.33 9.05
CA VAL A 53 3.35 -0.88 8.79
C VAL A 53 1.95 -0.50 8.31
N ASP A 54 1.26 0.44 8.98
CA ASP A 54 -0.06 0.94 8.56
C ASP A 54 -0.03 1.55 7.15
N LYS A 55 1.04 2.28 6.81
CA LYS A 55 1.24 2.78 5.44
C LYS A 55 1.39 1.65 4.45
N ALA A 56 2.16 0.60 4.75
CA ALA A 56 2.24 -0.60 3.90
C ALA A 56 0.84 -1.20 3.64
N GLY A 57 0.00 -1.28 4.68
CA GLY A 57 -1.39 -1.72 4.57
C GLY A 57 -2.23 -0.87 3.62
N THR A 58 -2.02 0.45 3.61
CA THR A 58 -2.71 1.38 2.69
C THR A 58 -2.42 1.05 1.22
N TYR A 59 -1.15 0.78 0.87
CA TYR A 59 -0.79 0.40 -0.51
C TYR A 59 -1.22 -1.03 -0.86
N LEU A 60 -1.22 -1.95 0.10
CA LEU A 60 -1.79 -3.30 -0.09
C LEU A 60 -3.29 -3.25 -0.40
N MET A 61 -4.04 -2.36 0.25
CA MET A 61 -5.45 -2.16 -0.04
C MET A 61 -5.69 -1.74 -1.50
N GLN A 62 -4.85 -0.84 -2.03
CA GLN A 62 -4.91 -0.45 -3.44
C GLN A 62 -4.62 -1.64 -4.38
N LEU A 63 -3.61 -2.47 -4.07
CA LEU A 63 -3.29 -3.66 -4.85
C LEU A 63 -4.41 -4.72 -4.81
N ASN A 64 -5.05 -4.89 -3.66
CA ASN A 64 -6.20 -5.78 -3.51
C ASN A 64 -7.43 -5.31 -4.27
N ASP A 65 -7.69 -4.01 -4.30
CA ASP A 65 -8.75 -3.42 -5.12
C ASP A 65 -8.51 -3.72 -6.61
N MET A 66 -7.30 -3.41 -7.09
CA MET A 66 -6.88 -3.73 -8.45
C MET A 66 -7.04 -5.22 -8.78
N LYS A 67 -6.71 -6.14 -7.85
CA LYS A 67 -6.90 -7.59 -8.01
C LYS A 67 -8.38 -7.95 -8.19
N LYS A 68 -9.26 -7.41 -7.33
CA LYS A 68 -10.71 -7.65 -7.40
C LYS A 68 -11.31 -7.20 -8.74
N HIS A 69 -10.78 -6.13 -9.31
CA HIS A 69 -11.19 -5.61 -10.62
C HIS A 69 -10.51 -6.29 -11.82
N GLY A 70 -9.71 -7.35 -11.60
CA GLY A 70 -9.03 -8.09 -12.67
C GLY A 70 -7.94 -7.27 -13.38
N GLU A 71 -7.39 -6.27 -12.70
CA GLU A 71 -6.41 -5.33 -13.27
C GLU A 71 -4.95 -5.68 -12.91
N LEU A 72 -4.73 -6.73 -12.12
CA LEU A 72 -3.41 -7.29 -11.85
C LEU A 72 -3.05 -8.38 -12.85
N ALA A 73 -1.78 -8.43 -13.25
CA ALA A 73 -1.24 -9.58 -13.96
C ALA A 73 -1.04 -10.76 -12.99
N LYS A 74 -1.14 -12.00 -13.47
CA LYS A 74 -0.90 -13.20 -12.65
C LYS A 74 0.46 -13.22 -11.94
N SER A 75 1.50 -12.62 -12.55
CA SER A 75 2.81 -12.48 -11.93
C SER A 75 2.80 -11.54 -10.72
N ASP A 76 1.94 -10.53 -10.77
CA ASP A 76 1.81 -9.51 -9.74
C ASP A 76 0.91 -9.98 -8.60
N GLU A 77 -0.09 -10.83 -8.88
CA GLU A 77 -0.85 -11.52 -7.84
C GLU A 77 0.05 -12.37 -6.95
N ARG A 78 0.96 -13.17 -7.53
CA ARG A 78 1.91 -13.98 -6.74
C ARG A 78 2.79 -13.12 -5.82
N LYS A 79 3.28 -11.98 -6.34
CA LYS A 79 4.06 -11.03 -5.53
C LYS A 79 3.23 -10.40 -4.43
N LEU A 80 1.97 -10.06 -4.72
CA LEU A 80 1.03 -9.52 -3.75
C LEU A 80 0.83 -10.49 -2.58
N GLU A 81 0.64 -11.79 -2.84
CA GLU A 81 0.53 -12.80 -1.77
C GLU A 81 1.80 -12.83 -0.90
N SER A 82 2.99 -12.78 -1.50
CA SER A 82 4.25 -12.73 -0.73
C SER A 82 4.36 -11.47 0.13
N LEU A 83 3.93 -10.32 -0.39
CA LEU A 83 3.92 -9.06 0.36
C LEU A 83 2.87 -9.05 1.47
N MET A 84 1.71 -9.68 1.26
CA MET A 84 0.67 -9.83 2.29
C MET A 84 1.15 -10.72 3.44
N GLU A 85 1.85 -11.81 3.14
CA GLU A 85 2.43 -12.67 4.18
C GLU A 85 3.51 -11.94 4.97
N LEU A 86 4.39 -11.19 4.29
CA LEU A 86 5.38 -10.35 4.97
C LEU A 86 4.70 -9.30 5.85
N TYR A 87 3.69 -8.59 5.32
CA TYR A 87 2.93 -7.60 6.07
C TYR A 87 2.30 -8.20 7.33
N ARG A 88 1.70 -9.40 7.24
CA ARG A 88 1.11 -10.09 8.39
C ARG A 88 2.15 -10.34 9.48
N LYS A 89 3.31 -10.91 9.09
CA LYS A 89 4.41 -11.19 10.01
C LYS A 89 4.95 -9.92 10.69
N GLU A 90 5.13 -8.85 9.93
CA GLU A 90 5.63 -7.58 10.49
C GLU A 90 4.58 -6.88 11.37
N SER A 91 3.29 -7.03 11.05
CA SER A 91 2.19 -6.48 11.86
C SER A 91 2.09 -7.14 13.24
N GLU A 92 2.39 -8.45 13.34
CA GLU A 92 2.34 -9.19 14.61
C GLU A 92 3.29 -8.62 15.67
N LYS A 93 4.39 -7.99 15.27
CA LYS A 93 5.36 -7.36 16.19
C LYS A 93 4.76 -6.23 17.02
N TYR A 94 3.69 -5.63 16.55
CA TYR A 94 3.05 -4.48 17.17
C TYR A 94 1.65 -4.78 17.72
N ALA A 95 1.12 -5.98 17.48
CA ALA A 95 -0.18 -6.42 18.00
C ALA A 95 -0.18 -6.67 19.52
N GLN A 96 0.97 -6.55 20.18
CA GLN A 96 1.18 -6.81 21.62
C GLN A 96 1.71 -5.58 22.39
N SER A 97 1.65 -4.38 21.81
CA SER A 97 2.05 -3.11 22.46
C SER A 97 0.85 -2.28 22.89
#